data_AF-A0A844CRS1-F1
#
_entry.id   AF-A0A844CRS1-F1
#
_cell.length_a   1.000
_cell.length_b   1.000
_cell.length_c   1.000
_cell.angle_alpha   90.00
_cell.angle_beta   90.00
_cell.angle_gamma   90.00
#
_symmetry.space_group_name_H-M   'P 1'
#
loop_
_entity.id
_entity.type
_entity.pdbx_description
1 polymer ?
#
loop_
_entity_poly.entity_id
_entity_poly.type
_entity_poly.pdbx_seq_one_letter_code
_entity_poly.pdbx_strand_id
1 'polypeptide(L)'
;MPAIPVLIFNQGRATAETAMRPIHLRVMQGLRARIMAQLTAATEAGDLANLAPEDAVDLFLGLVQGTVLRWRLSDCAFDLVAEGLRLVDIQIALMCAPGPEV
;
A
#
# COMPACT_ATOMS: atom_id res chain seq x y z
N MET A 1 -27.81 -30.23 -10.26
CA MET A 1 -27.13 -29.81 -11.52
C MET A 1 -26.65 -28.38 -11.34
N PRO A 2 -25.37 -28.07 -11.56
CA PRO A 2 -24.92 -26.68 -11.48
C PRO A 2 -25.53 -25.92 -12.67
N ALA A 3 -26.14 -24.77 -12.39
CA ALA A 3 -26.75 -23.96 -13.44
C ALA A 3 -25.65 -23.36 -14.32
N ILE A 4 -25.78 -23.56 -15.64
CA ILE A 4 -24.89 -23.08 -16.71
C ILE A 4 -24.44 -21.61 -16.55
N PRO A 5 -25.21 -20.66 -15.97
CA PRO A 5 -24.74 -19.29 -15.74
C PRO A 5 -23.48 -19.18 -14.87
N VAL A 6 -23.33 -19.99 -13.83
CA VAL A 6 -22.20 -19.87 -12.88
C VAL A 6 -20.87 -20.19 -13.56
N LEU A 7 -20.83 -21.14 -14.50
CA LEU A 7 -19.61 -21.51 -15.23
C LEU A 7 -19.15 -20.41 -16.19
N ILE A 8 -20.08 -19.74 -16.89
CA ILE A 8 -19.77 -18.66 -17.84
C ILE A 8 -19.25 -17.41 -17.09
N PHE A 9 -19.90 -17.02 -15.99
CA PHE A 9 -19.47 -15.86 -15.20
C PHE A 9 -18.12 -16.10 -14.49
N ASN A 10 -17.85 -17.34 -14.05
CA ASN A 10 -16.62 -17.67 -13.34
C ASN A 10 -15.40 -17.71 -14.29
N GLN A 11 -15.59 -18.22 -15.52
CA GLN A 11 -14.57 -18.13 -16.57
C GLN A 11 -14.28 -16.68 -16.95
N GLY A 12 -15.30 -15.86 -17.18
CA GLY A 12 -15.11 -14.42 -17.46
C GLY A 12 -14.36 -13.66 -16.36
N ARG A 13 -14.65 -13.96 -15.08
CA ARG A 13 -13.91 -13.42 -13.93
C ARG A 13 -12.46 -13.91 -13.88
N ALA A 14 -12.23 -15.20 -14.05
CA ALA A 14 -10.88 -15.78 -14.02
C ALA A 14 -10.00 -15.25 -15.16
N THR A 15 -10.57 -15.04 -16.36
CA THR A 15 -9.85 -14.46 -17.50
C THR A 15 -9.52 -12.98 -17.26
N ALA A 16 -10.47 -12.21 -16.72
CA ALA A 16 -10.24 -10.81 -16.35
C ALA A 16 -9.18 -10.67 -15.24
N GLU A 17 -9.21 -11.54 -14.23
CA GLU A 17 -8.20 -11.58 -13.17
C GLU A 17 -6.81 -11.93 -13.71
N THR A 18 -6.72 -12.90 -14.62
CA THR A 18 -5.47 -13.32 -15.26
C THR A 18 -4.85 -12.19 -16.07
N ALA A 19 -5.66 -11.37 -16.76
CA ALA A 19 -5.19 -10.23 -17.53
C ALA A 19 -4.84 -9.01 -16.65
N MET A 20 -5.58 -8.78 -15.56
CA MET A 20 -5.44 -7.61 -14.69
C MET A 20 -4.31 -7.75 -13.68
N ARG A 21 -4.07 -8.96 -13.15
CA ARG A 21 -3.05 -9.23 -12.12
C ARG A 21 -1.64 -8.78 -12.54
N PRO A 22 -1.13 -9.09 -13.75
CA PRO A 22 0.18 -8.60 -14.19
C PRO A 22 0.28 -7.08 -14.27
N ILE A 23 -0.80 -6.40 -14.66
CA ILE A 23 -0.86 -4.93 -14.73
C ILE A 23 -0.82 -4.36 -13.31
N HIS A 24 -1.65 -4.88 -12.41
CA HIS A 24 -1.65 -4.48 -11.00
C HIS A 24 -0.28 -4.65 -10.36
N LEU A 25 0.35 -5.81 -10.53
CA LEU A 25 1.69 -6.08 -10.00
C LEU A 25 2.73 -5.09 -10.55
N ARG A 26 2.69 -4.81 -11.86
CA ARG A 26 3.60 -3.82 -12.47
C ARG A 26 3.42 -2.43 -11.89
N VAL A 27 2.18 -1.97 -11.73
CA VAL A 27 1.88 -0.65 -11.15
C VAL A 27 2.34 -0.59 -9.70
N MET A 28 2.07 -1.62 -8.90
CA MET A 28 2.52 -1.67 -7.50
C MET A 28 4.04 -1.75 -7.38
N GLN A 29 4.72 -2.51 -8.24
CA GLN A 29 6.19 -2.55 -8.29
C GLN A 29 6.78 -1.17 -8.65
N GLY A 30 6.20 -0.49 -9.64
CA GLY A 30 6.63 0.86 -10.01
C GLY A 30 6.41 1.88 -8.88
N LEU A 31 5.28 1.80 -8.18
CA LEU A 31 5.01 2.63 -7.01
C LEU A 31 6.01 2.34 -5.89
N ARG A 32 6.21 1.06 -5.54
CA ARG A 32 7.17 0.63 -4.52
C ARG A 32 8.58 1.14 -4.83
N ALA A 33 9.03 1.01 -6.07
CA ALA A 33 10.35 1.47 -6.50
C ALA A 33 10.52 2.99 -6.34
N ARG A 34 9.48 3.77 -6.64
CA ARG A 34 9.51 5.24 -6.48
C ARG A 34 9.56 5.65 -5.01
N ILE A 35 8.78 5.00 -4.15
CA ILE A 35 8.80 5.26 -2.71
C ILE A 35 10.15 4.86 -2.13
N MET A 36 10.68 3.69 -2.52
CA MET A 36 12.02 3.23 -2.14
C MET A 36 13.07 4.29 -2.45
N ALA A 37 13.12 4.79 -3.69
CA ALA A 37 14.09 5.81 -4.07
C ALA A 37 14.01 7.08 -3.21
N GLN A 38 12.81 7.50 -2.79
CA GLN A 38 12.65 8.65 -1.91
C GLN A 38 13.09 8.36 -0.47
N LEU A 39 12.73 7.20 0.07
CA LEU A 39 13.10 6.82 1.45
C LEU A 39 14.60 6.54 1.56
N THR A 40 15.23 5.91 0.56
CA THR A 40 16.69 5.75 0.50
C THR A 40 17.39 7.11 0.50
N ALA A 41 16.93 8.05 -0.32
CA ALA A 41 17.51 9.40 -0.35
C ALA A 41 17.36 10.13 1.00
N ALA A 42 16.23 9.98 1.67
CA ALA A 42 16.00 10.55 3.00
C ALA A 42 16.88 9.88 4.08
N THR A 43 17.09 8.57 4.01
CA THR A 43 18.05 7.85 4.88
C THR A 43 19.48 8.34 4.65
N GLU A 44 19.91 8.48 3.40
CA GLU A 44 21.25 8.98 3.04
C GLU A 44 21.47 10.44 3.49
N ALA A 45 20.41 11.26 3.47
CA ALA A 45 20.42 12.63 3.99
C ALA A 45 20.41 12.70 5.53
N GLY A 46 20.12 11.59 6.22
CA GLY A 46 19.99 11.54 7.68
C GLY A 46 18.64 12.06 8.20
N ASP A 47 17.63 12.18 7.33
CA ASP A 47 16.28 12.64 7.71
C ASP A 47 15.45 11.55 8.38
N LEU A 48 15.79 10.28 8.14
CA LEU A 48 15.13 9.13 8.76
C LEU A 48 16.00 8.58 9.90
N ALA A 49 15.36 8.15 10.98
CA ALA A 49 16.01 7.33 11.99
C ALA A 49 16.47 6.01 11.34
N ASN A 50 17.45 5.34 11.95
CA ASN A 50 18.20 4.18 11.42
C ASN A 50 17.31 2.95 11.08
N LEU A 51 16.46 3.09 10.06
CA LEU A 51 15.51 2.12 9.56
C LEU A 51 16.01 1.62 8.21
N ALA A 52 15.91 0.31 7.97
CA ALA A 52 16.18 -0.22 6.64
C ALA A 52 15.17 0.38 5.64
N PRO A 53 15.61 0.93 4.50
CA PRO A 53 14.70 1.50 3.49
C PRO A 53 13.62 0.51 3.03
N GLU A 54 13.93 -0.78 2.98
CA GLU A 54 12.98 -1.85 2.66
C GLU A 54 11.80 -1.89 3.63
N ASP A 55 12.09 -1.89 4.93
CA ASP A 55 11.08 -1.91 5.99
C ASP A 55 10.26 -0.60 5.97
N ALA A 56 10.94 0.54 5.71
CA ALA A 56 10.30 1.84 5.59
C ALA A 56 9.24 1.84 4.48
N VAL A 57 9.59 1.32 3.30
CA VAL A 57 8.69 1.25 2.14
C VAL A 57 7.50 0.34 2.40
N ASP A 58 7.74 -0.82 2.98
CA ASP A 58 6.68 -1.81 3.21
C ASP A 58 5.69 -1.33 4.29
N LEU A 59 6.18 -0.65 5.34
CA LEU A 59 5.33 0.04 6.32
C LEU A 59 4.50 1.16 5.69
N PHE A 60 5.12 2.00 4.87
CA PHE A 60 4.43 3.10 4.19
C PHE A 60 3.32 2.60 3.27
N LEU A 61 3.62 1.60 2.44
CA LEU A 61 2.63 0.97 1.56
C LEU A 61 1.53 0.27 2.35
N GLY A 62 1.90 -0.44 3.43
CA GLY A 62 0.95 -1.09 4.32
C GLY A 62 -0.06 -0.11 4.93
N LEU A 63 0.39 1.07 5.33
CA LEU A 63 -0.47 2.14 5.85
C LEU A 63 -1.45 2.65 4.79
N VAL A 64 -0.96 2.96 3.58
CA VAL A 64 -1.82 3.44 2.48
C VAL A 64 -2.86 2.38 2.10
N GLN A 65 -2.43 1.13 1.89
CA GLN A 65 -3.31 0.03 1.51
C GLN A 65 -4.30 -0.33 2.62
N GLY A 66 -3.84 -0.38 3.87
CA GLY A 66 -4.66 -0.65 5.05
C GLY A 66 -5.73 0.43 5.27
N THR A 67 -5.40 1.70 5.00
CA THR A 67 -6.35 2.81 5.09
C THR A 67 -7.46 2.67 4.05
N VAL A 68 -7.10 2.35 2.79
CA VAL A 68 -8.08 2.10 1.72
C VAL A 68 -8.95 0.88 2.05
N LEU A 69 -8.36 -0.20 2.55
CA LEU A 69 -9.09 -1.40 2.95
C LEU A 69 -10.10 -1.09 4.07
N ARG A 70 -9.67 -0.39 5.13
CA ARG A 70 -10.55 0.01 6.22
C ARG A 70 -11.68 0.90 5.72
N TRP A 71 -11.38 1.87 4.85
CA TRP A 71 -12.38 2.73 4.24
C TRP A 71 -13.45 1.92 3.48
N ARG A 72 -13.02 0.94 2.68
CA ARG A 72 -13.93 0.04 1.97
C ARG A 72 -14.78 -0.82 2.91
N LEU A 73 -14.17 -1.38 3.97
CA LEU A 73 -14.87 -2.23 4.94
C LEU A 73 -15.83 -1.44 5.83
N SER A 74 -15.59 -0.14 6.02
CA SER A 74 -16.45 0.76 6.77
C SER A 74 -17.54 1.41 5.92
N ASP A 75 -17.92 0.83 4.77
CA ASP A 75 -18.91 1.40 3.84
C ASP A 75 -18.60 2.87 3.45
N CYS A 76 -17.31 3.15 3.25
CA CYS A 76 -16.80 4.49 2.91
C CYS A 76 -17.13 5.58 3.96
N ALA A 77 -17.29 5.22 5.23
CA ALA A 77 -17.78 6.09 6.31
C ALA A 77 -16.88 7.26 6.76
N PHE A 78 -15.72 7.46 6.14
CA PHE A 78 -14.84 8.59 6.45
C PHE A 78 -14.21 9.18 5.19
N ASP A 79 -13.73 10.42 5.30
CA ASP A 79 -12.94 11.06 4.24
C ASP A 79 -11.60 10.34 4.08
N LEU A 80 -11.49 9.55 3.00
CA LEU A 80 -10.31 8.76 2.71
C LEU A 80 -9.05 9.61 2.53
N VAL A 81 -9.17 10.79 1.90
CA VAL A 81 -8.02 11.62 1.58
C VAL A 81 -7.53 12.31 2.84
N ALA A 82 -8.45 12.91 3.62
CA ALA A 82 -8.10 13.58 4.86
C ALA A 82 -7.47 12.60 5.87
N GLU A 83 -8.07 11.42 6.05
CA GLU A 83 -7.54 10.40 6.95
C GLU A 83 -6.21 9.82 6.45
N GLY A 84 -6.08 9.60 5.14
CA GLY A 84 -4.85 9.09 4.53
C GLY A 84 -3.67 10.04 4.73
N LEU A 85 -3.86 11.34 4.47
CA LEU A 85 -2.83 12.35 4.68
C LEU A 85 -2.42 12.42 6.16
N ARG A 86 -3.39 12.46 7.06
CA ARG A 86 -3.13 12.49 8.52
C ARG A 86 -2.30 11.28 8.97
N LEU A 87 -2.59 10.08 8.48
CA LEU A 87 -1.86 8.87 8.83
C LEU A 87 -0.46 8.81 8.20
N VAL A 88 -0.31 9.31 6.97
CA VAL A 88 0.99 9.44 6.31
C VAL A 88 1.90 10.39 7.09
N ASP A 89 1.40 11.55 7.51
CA ASP A 89 2.16 12.52 8.31
C ASP A 89 2.65 11.90 9.62
N ILE A 90 1.78 11.14 10.30
CA ILE A 90 2.14 10.41 11.52
C ILE A 90 3.23 9.37 11.25
N GLN A 91 3.09 8.57 10.18
CA GLN A 91 4.07 7.55 9.83
C GLN A 91 5.44 8.16 9.53
N ILE A 92 5.48 9.27 8.77
CA ILE A 92 6.73 9.99 8.47
C ILE A 92 7.34 10.52 9.77
N ALA A 93 6.55 11.14 10.65
CA ALA A 93 7.04 11.62 11.94
C ALA A 93 7.63 10.49 12.80
N LEU A 94 7.00 9.31 12.80
CA LEU A 94 7.51 8.12 13.50
C LEU A 94 8.79 7.56 12.87
N MET A 95 8.93 7.63 11.54
CA MET A 95 10.16 7.21 10.85
C MET A 95 11.34 8.17 11.09
N CYS A 96 11.07 9.45 11.34
CA CYS A 96 12.09 10.44 11.71
C CYS A 96 12.45 10.41 13.21
N ALA A 97 11.57 9.87 14.05
CA ALA A 97 11.80 9.82 15.50
C ALA A 97 12.92 8.82 15.83
N PRO A 98 13.84 9.15 16.77
CA PRO A 98 14.86 8.21 17.19
C PRO A 98 14.19 6.93 17.73
N GLY A 99 14.73 5.78 17.31
CA GLY A 99 14.23 4.48 17.74
C GLY A 99 14.25 4.35 19.27
N PRO A 100 13.34 3.55 19.86
CA PRO A 100 13.33 3.35 21.31
C PRO A 100 14.70 2.83 21.77
N GLU A 101 15.25 3.42 22.82
CA GLU A 101 16.42 2.87 23.52
C GLU A 101 16.03 1.50 24.09
N VAL A 102 16.63 0.43 23.57
CA VAL A 102 16.46 -0.95 24.03
C VAL A 102 17.47 -1.27 25.11
#